data_AF-A0A841JIX1-F1
#
_entry.id   AF-A0A841JIX1-F1
#
_cell.length_a   1.000
_cell.length_b   1.000
_cell.length_c   1.000
_cell.angle_alpha   90.00
_cell.angle_beta   90.00
_cell.angle_gamma   90.00
#
_symmetry.space_group_name_H-M   'P 1'
#
loop_
_entity.id
_entity.type
_entity.pdbx_description
1 polymer ?
#
loop_
_entity_poly.entity_id
_entity_poly.type
_entity_poly.pdbx_seq_one_letter_code
_entity_poly.pdbx_strand_id
1 'polypeptide(L)' 'MPLNFNKEQKSPKRRFLFILGAVTFVCFVILGLMIMFWDQLPLQLPRYQRLLFGAFVIAYSILRFSRLFKKDQYED' A
#
# COMPACT_ATOMS: atom_id res chain seq x y z
N MET A 1 33.02 32.10 10.73
CA MET A 1 32.65 30.66 10.79
C MET A 1 31.18 30.55 10.39
N PRO A 2 30.84 30.15 9.15
CA PRO A 2 29.43 30.08 8.76
C PRO A 2 28.80 28.79 9.32
N LEU A 3 27.83 28.96 10.20
CA LEU A 3 26.98 27.90 10.72
C LEU A 3 26.04 27.44 9.61
N ASN A 4 26.43 26.41 8.88
CA ASN A 4 25.57 25.72 7.92
C ASN A 4 24.48 24.96 8.70
N PHE A 5 23.35 25.61 8.94
CA PHE A 5 22.11 24.97 9.36
C PHE A 5 21.30 24.54 8.14
N ASN A 6 21.89 23.78 7.22
CA ASN A 6 21.08 23.03 6.26
C ASN A 6 20.51 21.81 7.00
N LYS A 7 19.55 22.06 7.88
CA LYS A 7 18.66 21.02 8.38
C LYS A 7 17.86 20.63 7.17
N GLU A 8 18.31 19.58 6.48
CA GLU A 8 17.56 18.85 5.48
C GLU A 8 16.26 18.40 6.14
N GLN A 9 15.27 19.30 6.16
CA GLN A 9 13.95 18.96 6.63
C GLN A 9 13.43 17.98 5.59
N LYS A 10 13.52 16.68 5.91
CA LYS A 10 12.85 15.62 5.15
C LYS A 10 11.47 16.15 4.81
N SER A 11 11.29 16.46 3.53
CA SER A 11 10.17 17.27 3.05
C SER A 11 8.87 16.76 3.68
N PRO A 12 8.03 17.62 4.28
CA PRO A 12 6.75 17.20 4.88
C PRO A 12 5.90 16.35 3.92
N LYS A 13 6.07 16.59 2.62
CA LYS A 13 5.46 15.84 1.51
C LYS A 13 5.82 14.35 1.53
N ARG A 14 7.05 14.00 1.93
CA ARG A 14 7.56 12.62 2.03
C ARG A 14 6.84 11.81 3.11
N ARG A 15 6.58 12.43 4.27
CA ARG A 15 5.81 11.80 5.36
C ARG A 15 4.33 11.67 5.00
N PHE A 16 3.78 12.65 4.29
CA PHE A 16 2.39 12.62 3.85
C PHE A 16 2.13 11.50 2.83
N LEU A 17 3.04 11.32 1.86
CA LEU A 17 2.98 10.22 0.89
C LEU A 17 3.07 8.84 1.56
N PHE A 18 3.87 8.73 2.62
CA PHE A 18 3.98 7.48 3.38
C PHE A 18 2.67 7.13 4.09
N ILE A 19 2.02 8.10 4.75
CA ILE A 19 0.72 7.90 5.40
C ILE A 19 -0.36 7.57 4.36
N LEU A 20 -0.40 8.27 3.24
CA LEU A 20 -1.35 7.99 2.14
C LEU A 20 -1.16 6.58 1.57
N GLY A 21 0.09 6.14 1.41
CA GLY A 21 0.44 4.78 1.00
C GLY A 21 0.01 3.72 2.02
N ALA A 22 0.21 4.00 3.32
CA ALA A 22 -0.20 3.10 4.40
C ALA A 22 -1.73 3.00 4.51
N VAL A 23 -2.43 4.14 4.41
CA VAL A 23 -3.91 4.19 4.42
C VAL A 23 -4.47 3.42 3.22
N THR A 24 -3.94 3.63 2.02
CA THR A 24 -4.38 2.87 0.83
C THR A 24 -4.10 1.38 0.97
N PHE A 25 -2.95 0.99 1.53
CA PHE A 25 -2.65 -0.41 1.83
C PHE A 25 -3.66 -1.03 2.79
N VAL A 26 -3.94 -0.39 3.92
CA VAL A 26 -4.93 -0.87 4.90
C VAL A 26 -6.32 -0.96 4.27
N CYS A 27 -6.71 0.03 3.47
CA CYS A 27 -7.98 0.04 2.76
C CYS A 27 -8.10 -1.17 1.80
N PHE A 28 -7.06 -1.45 1.00
CA PHE A 28 -7.05 -2.62 0.11
C PHE A 28 -7.02 -3.96 0.85
N VAL A 29 -6.34 -4.05 1.99
CA VAL A 29 -6.34 -5.25 2.85
C VAL A 29 -7.74 -5.52 3.39
N ILE A 30 -8.42 -4.49 3.91
CA ILE A 30 -9.81 -4.60 4.39
C ILE A 30 -10.72 -5.00 3.22
N LEU A 31 -10.52 -4.43 2.03
CA LEU A 31 -11.29 -4.76 0.83
C LEU A 31 -11.07 -6.21 0.37
N GLY A 32 -9.83 -6.70 0.43
CA GLY A 32 -9.49 -8.10 0.15
C GLY A 32 -10.08 -9.07 1.17
N LEU A 33 -10.07 -8.72 2.46
CA LEU A 33 -10.75 -9.48 3.51
C LEU A 33 -12.27 -9.46 3.32
N MET A 34 -12.85 -8.31 2.98
CA MET A 34 -14.27 -8.21 2.63
C MET A 34 -14.60 -9.15 1.48
N ILE A 35 -13.84 -9.12 0.38
CA ILE A 35 -14.07 -10.05 -0.75
C ILE A 35 -13.97 -11.51 -0.29
N MET A 36 -13.01 -11.84 0.56
CA MET A 36 -12.82 -13.21 1.08
C MET A 36 -13.95 -13.66 2.02
N PHE A 37 -14.51 -12.77 2.84
CA PHE A 37 -15.59 -13.07 3.80
C PHE A 37 -17.00 -12.90 3.23
N TRP A 38 -17.19 -12.06 2.21
CA TRP A 38 -18.52 -11.74 1.68
C TRP A 38 -19.10 -12.83 0.78
N ASP A 39 -19.63 -13.88 1.41
CA ASP A 39 -20.11 -15.11 0.75
C ASP A 39 -21.32 -14.91 -0.16
N GLN A 40 -21.98 -13.78 -0.01
CA GLN A 40 -23.24 -13.44 -0.67
C GLN A 40 -23.09 -12.72 -2.00
N LEU A 41 -21.87 -12.54 -2.53
CA LEU A 41 -21.73 -12.05 -3.90
C LEU A 41 -22.35 -13.10 -4.85
N PRO A 42 -23.36 -12.75 -5.66
CA PRO A 42 -24.00 -13.66 -6.62
C PRO A 42 -23.10 -13.85 -7.85
N LEU A 43 -21.81 -14.08 -7.62
CA LEU A 43 -20.84 -14.46 -8.62
C LEU A 43 -20.76 -15.98 -8.53
N GLN A 44 -21.17 -16.67 -9.60
CA GLN A 44 -21.11 -18.13 -9.74
C GLN A 44 -19.65 -18.65 -9.82
N LEU A 45 -18.72 -18.00 -9.14
CA LEU A 45 -17.30 -18.28 -9.16
C LEU A 45 -16.98 -19.24 -8.01
N PRO A 46 -16.34 -20.39 -8.29
CA PRO A 46 -15.96 -21.35 -7.27
C PRO A 46 -15.12 -20.71 -6.16
N ARG A 47 -15.27 -21.23 -4.94
CA ARG A 47 -14.64 -20.73 -3.70
C ARG A 47 -13.14 -20.45 -3.85
N TYR A 48 -12.46 -21.26 -4.67
CA TYR A 48 -11.04 -21.13 -5.00
C TYR A 48 -10.71 -19.82 -5.73
N GLN A 49 -11.54 -19.40 -6.67
CA GLN A 49 -11.33 -18.20 -7.47
C GLN A 49 -11.45 -16.94 -6.62
N ARG A 50 -12.36 -16.95 -5.65
CA ARG A 50 -12.56 -15.85 -4.71
C ARG A 50 -11.42 -15.69 -3.71
N LEU A 51 -10.88 -16.81 -3.23
CA LEU A 51 -9.65 -16.83 -2.44
C LEU A 51 -8.47 -16.28 -3.25
N LEU A 52 -8.34 -16.72 -4.51
CA LEU A 52 -7.30 -16.25 -5.42
C LEU A 52 -7.42 -14.74 -5.67
N PHE A 53 -8.64 -14.22 -5.86
CA PHE A 53 -8.88 -12.79 -6.07
C PHE A 53 -8.50 -11.96 -4.85
N GLY A 54 -8.91 -12.38 -3.65
CA GLY A 54 -8.53 -11.71 -2.41
C GLY A 54 -7.01 -11.72 -2.19
N ALA A 55 -6.36 -12.87 -2.41
CA ALA A 55 -4.91 -12.99 -2.35
C ALA A 55 -4.20 -12.11 -3.40
N PHE A 56 -4.74 -12.02 -4.62
CA PHE A 56 -4.20 -11.18 -5.69
C PHE A 56 -4.26 -9.70 -5.32
N VAL A 57 -5.38 -9.24 -4.75
CA VAL A 57 -5.55 -7.85 -4.28
C VAL A 57 -4.53 -7.52 -3.19
N ILE A 58 -4.35 -8.41 -2.21
CA ILE A 58 -3.36 -8.21 -1.13
C ILE A 58 -1.94 -8.20 -1.70
N ALA A 59 -1.57 -9.17 -2.54
CA ALA A 59 -0.25 -9.26 -3.15
C ALA A 59 0.09 -8.03 -4.01
N TYR A 60 -0.86 -7.56 -4.83
CA TYR A 60 -0.69 -6.36 -5.64
C TYR A 60 -0.51 -5.10 -4.79
N SER A 61 -1.24 -5.01 -3.67
CA SER A 61 -1.13 -3.88 -2.73
C SER A 61 0.25 -3.79 -2.09
N ILE A 62 0.82 -4.93 -1.69
CA ILE A 62 2.18 -5.01 -1.14
C ILE A 62 3.21 -4.60 -2.21
N LEU A 63 3.09 -5.12 -3.42
CA LEU A 63 4.00 -4.81 -4.53
C LEU A 63 3.96 -3.32 -4.87
N ARG A 64 2.77 -2.72 -4.88
CA ARG A 64 2.56 -1.28 -5.11
C ARG A 64 3.17 -0.43 -3.98
N PHE A 65 3.00 -0.84 -2.72
CA PHE A 65 3.56 -0.14 -1.57
C PHE A 65 5.09 -0.20 -1.56
N SER A 66 5.67 -1.37 -1.84
CA SER A 66 7.12 -1.57 -1.96
C SER A 66 7.74 -0.67 -3.04
N ARG A 67 7.05 -0.49 -4.18
CA ARG A 67 7.50 0.42 -5.24
C ARG A 67 7.52 1.90 -4.81
N LEU A 68 6.60 2.32 -3.95
CA LEU A 68 6.59 3.68 -3.41
C LEU A 68 7.81 3.92 -2.51
N PHE A 69 8.19 2.91 -1.72
CA PHE A 69 9.31 2.99 -0.78
C PHE A 69 10.69 2.87 -1.44
N LYS A 70 10.78 2.19 -2.59
CA LYS A 70 12.07 1.93 -3.28
C LYS A 70 12.61 3.13 -4.06
N LYS A 71 11.75 4.09 -4.45
CA LYS A 71 12.20 5.33 -5.12
C LYS A 71 12.99 6.28 -4.20
N ASP A 72 12.92 6.06 -2.89
CA ASP A 72 13.51 6.90 -1.84
C ASP A 72 14.95 6.51 -1.45
N GLN A 73 15.56 5.50 -2.08
CA GLN A 73 16.89 4.96 -1.74
C GLN A 73 17.97 5.27 -2.79
N TYR A 74 17.66 6.11 -3.78
CA TYR A 74 18.61 6.49 -4.85
C TYR A 74 18.94 8.00 -4.85
N GLU A 75 18.54 8.71 -3.79
CA GLU A 75 18.93 10.10 -3.52
C GLU A 75 19.65 10.17 -2.16
N ASP A 76 20.60 9.24 -1.94
CA ASP A 76 21.59 9.33 -0.86
C ASP A 76 22.91 9.87 -1.44
#